data_AF-A0A1R1B0S8-F1
#
_entry.id   AF-A0A1R1B0S8-F1
#
_cell.length_a   1.000
_cell.length_b   1.000
_cell.length_c   1.000
_cell.angle_alpha   90.00
_cell.angle_beta   90.00
_cell.angle_gamma   90.00
#
_symmetry.space_group_name_H-M   'P 1'
#
loop_
_entity.id
_entity.type
_entity.pdbx_description
1 polymer ?
#
loop_
_entity_poly.entity_id
_entity_poly.type
_entity_poly.pdbx_seq_one_letter_code
_entity_poly.pdbx_strand_id
1 'polypeptide(L)'
;MINMNLKKLRKMQRFTQEEVAEKIGVSRQAVAKWENGETVPDIQNCTALADLYGVVLDDLVHYSDKHSEIGLRPKGKHIFGMVRVGERGQIVIPKKAREIFDIRPGDSLLVLGDEAQKGIAIMKSEGLLQFAEDILNAQTYEEEDE
;
A
#
# COMPACT_ATOMS: atom_id res chain seq x y z
N MET A 1 -11.12 -14.82 -9.90
CA MET A 1 -11.61 -15.48 -8.68
C MET A 1 -10.52 -15.40 -7.62
N ILE A 2 -10.89 -15.25 -6.35
CA ILE A 2 -9.96 -15.04 -5.22
C ILE A 2 -8.80 -16.06 -5.16
N ASN A 3 -9.05 -17.32 -5.53
CA ASN A 3 -8.05 -18.39 -5.52
C ASN A 3 -6.82 -18.10 -6.42
N MET A 4 -7.04 -17.48 -7.59
CA MET A 4 -5.94 -17.08 -8.48
C MET A 4 -5.11 -15.95 -7.87
N ASN A 5 -5.75 -15.03 -7.14
CA ASN A 5 -5.09 -13.90 -6.50
C ASN A 5 -4.20 -14.37 -5.36
N LEU A 6 -4.70 -15.29 -4.52
CA LEU A 6 -3.93 -15.91 -3.43
C LEU A 6 -2.64 -16.55 -3.96
N LYS A 7 -2.77 -17.38 -5.00
CA LYS A 7 -1.63 -18.08 -5.61
C LYS A 7 -0.63 -17.11 -6.25
N LYS A 8 -1.11 -16.03 -6.88
CA LYS A 8 -0.27 -14.98 -7.49
C LYS A 8 0.49 -14.21 -6.41
N LEU A 9 -0.20 -13.73 -5.38
CA LEU A 9 0.36 -12.97 -4.26
C LEU A 9 1.41 -13.78 -3.50
N ARG A 10 1.10 -15.03 -3.18
CA ARG A 10 2.05 -15.95 -2.54
C ARG A 10 3.34 -16.09 -3.35
N LYS A 11 3.23 -16.31 -4.66
CA LYS A 11 4.39 -16.44 -5.56
C LYS A 11 5.19 -15.14 -5.67
N MET A 12 4.53 -13.98 -5.72
CA MET A 12 5.19 -12.68 -5.76
C MET A 12 6.02 -12.43 -4.50
N GLN A 13 5.52 -12.81 -3.34
CA GLN A 13 6.22 -12.72 -2.06
C GLN A 13 7.16 -13.91 -1.78
N ARG A 14 7.30 -14.85 -2.74
CA ARG A 14 8.13 -16.05 -2.65
C ARG A 14 7.82 -16.98 -1.46
N PHE A 15 6.60 -16.95 -0.94
CA PHE A 15 6.18 -17.86 0.13
C PHE A 15 5.75 -19.23 -0.41
N THR A 16 5.97 -20.25 0.39
CA THR A 16 5.37 -21.57 0.26
C THR A 16 3.96 -21.59 0.86
N GLN A 17 3.16 -22.60 0.55
CA GLN A 17 1.84 -22.75 1.18
C GLN A 17 1.96 -23.00 2.70
N GLU A 18 3.06 -23.62 3.13
CA GLU A 18 3.36 -23.86 4.55
C GLU A 18 3.62 -22.54 5.27
N GLU A 19 4.49 -21.69 4.73
CA GLU A 19 4.82 -20.39 5.34
C GLU A 19 3.61 -19.46 5.40
N VAL A 20 2.73 -19.48 4.38
CA VAL A 20 1.47 -18.71 4.44
C VAL A 20 0.58 -19.23 5.56
N ALA A 21 0.43 -20.56 5.66
CA ALA A 21 -0.40 -21.19 6.67
C ALA A 21 0.10 -20.88 8.09
N GLU A 22 1.41 -20.98 8.32
CA GLU A 22 2.05 -20.64 9.59
C GLU A 22 1.82 -19.16 9.95
N LYS A 23 2.03 -18.24 9.00
CA LYS A 23 1.90 -16.79 9.25
C LYS A 23 0.48 -16.33 9.58
N ILE A 24 -0.55 -17.02 9.07
CA ILE A 24 -1.95 -16.67 9.33
C ILE A 24 -2.65 -17.61 10.33
N GLY A 25 -1.93 -18.60 10.87
CA GLY A 25 -2.44 -19.50 11.92
C GLY A 25 -3.44 -20.55 11.43
N VAL A 26 -3.31 -21.05 10.20
CA VAL A 26 -4.17 -22.11 9.65
C VAL A 26 -3.37 -23.34 9.22
N SER A 27 -4.05 -24.41 8.82
CA SER A 27 -3.37 -25.58 8.26
C SER A 27 -2.93 -25.33 6.82
N ARG A 28 -1.77 -25.88 6.43
CA ARG A 28 -1.29 -25.91 5.04
C ARG A 28 -2.35 -26.43 4.06
N GLN A 29 -3.15 -27.42 4.49
CA GLN A 29 -4.24 -27.98 3.70
C GLN A 29 -5.34 -26.96 3.41
N ALA A 30 -5.66 -26.06 4.35
CA ALA A 30 -6.63 -24.99 4.13
C ALA A 30 -6.17 -24.04 3.02
N VAL A 31 -4.91 -23.59 3.09
CA VAL A 31 -4.30 -22.73 2.06
C VAL A 31 -4.31 -23.42 0.69
N ALA A 32 -3.95 -24.70 0.62
CA ALA A 32 -3.98 -25.46 -0.64
C ALA A 32 -5.40 -25.53 -1.24
N LYS A 33 -6.42 -25.81 -0.43
CA LYS A 33 -7.82 -25.83 -0.88
C LYS A 33 -8.30 -24.47 -1.37
N TRP A 34 -7.88 -23.39 -0.71
CA TRP A 34 -8.20 -22.03 -1.16
C TRP A 34 -7.54 -21.68 -2.49
N GLU A 35 -6.26 -21.99 -2.67
CA GLU A 35 -5.55 -21.74 -3.95
C GLU A 35 -6.09 -22.58 -5.12
N ASN A 36 -6.59 -23.78 -4.83
CA ASN A 36 -7.22 -24.65 -5.83
C ASN A 36 -8.67 -24.27 -6.14
N GLY A 37 -9.29 -23.40 -5.33
CA GLY A 37 -10.70 -23.01 -5.47
C GLY A 37 -11.69 -24.05 -4.96
N GLU A 38 -11.23 -25.03 -4.17
CA GLU A 38 -12.09 -26.06 -3.55
C GLU A 38 -12.91 -25.50 -2.39
N THR A 39 -12.36 -24.51 -1.68
CA THR A 39 -13.04 -23.78 -0.61
C THR A 39 -12.68 -22.30 -0.67
N VAL A 40 -13.44 -21.46 0.02
CA VAL A 40 -13.18 -20.01 0.12
C VAL A 40 -12.79 -19.70 1.56
N PRO A 41 -11.74 -18.90 1.80
CA PRO A 41 -11.41 -18.45 3.15
C PRO A 41 -12.56 -17.61 3.73
N ASP A 42 -12.81 -17.76 5.03
CA ASP A 42 -13.74 -16.87 5.73
C ASP A 42 -13.19 -15.43 5.80
N ILE A 43 -14.02 -14.52 6.33
CA ILE A 43 -13.65 -13.10 6.42
C ILE A 43 -12.39 -12.87 7.26
N GLN A 44 -12.18 -13.63 8.34
CA GLN A 44 -11.02 -13.46 9.22
C GLN A 44 -9.73 -13.86 8.50
N ASN A 45 -9.76 -15.01 7.82
CA ASN A 45 -8.66 -15.48 7.00
C ASN A 45 -8.39 -14.55 5.80
N CYS A 46 -9.44 -14.00 5.19
CA CYS A 46 -9.28 -13.00 4.13
C CYS A 46 -8.57 -11.74 4.64
N THR A 47 -8.91 -11.24 5.83
CA THR A 47 -8.22 -10.10 6.45
C THR A 47 -6.76 -10.43 6.75
N ALA A 48 -6.49 -11.59 7.36
CA ALA A 48 -5.12 -12.03 7.66
C ALA A 48 -4.25 -12.18 6.38
N LEU A 49 -4.83 -12.71 5.30
CA LEU A 49 -4.17 -12.81 4.00
C LEU A 49 -3.90 -11.44 3.38
N ALA A 50 -4.86 -10.52 3.46
CA ALA A 50 -4.70 -9.15 2.97
C ALA A 50 -3.56 -8.42 3.69
N ASP A 51 -3.49 -8.56 5.02
CA ASP A 51 -2.42 -8.01 5.85
C ASP A 51 -1.07 -8.67 5.56
N LEU A 52 -1.02 -10.00 5.46
CA LEU A 52 0.19 -10.75 5.12
C LEU A 52 0.79 -10.30 3.77
N TYR A 53 -0.06 -10.08 2.77
CA TYR A 53 0.40 -9.70 1.43
C TYR A 53 0.55 -8.19 1.25
N GLY A 54 0.14 -7.39 2.24
CA GLY A 54 0.19 -5.93 2.18
C GLY A 54 -0.74 -5.32 1.13
N VAL A 55 -1.91 -5.94 0.90
CA VAL A 55 -2.90 -5.49 -0.10
C VAL A 55 -4.23 -5.15 0.56
N VAL A 56 -5.08 -4.40 -0.14
CA VAL A 56 -6.45 -4.13 0.35
C VAL A 56 -7.31 -5.38 0.15
N LEU A 57 -8.19 -5.68 1.12
CA LEU A 57 -9.10 -6.84 1.05
C LEU A 57 -9.94 -6.84 -0.25
N ASP A 58 -10.40 -5.68 -0.69
CA ASP A 58 -11.14 -5.55 -1.95
C ASP A 58 -10.30 -6.03 -3.15
N ASP A 59 -9.01 -5.68 -3.19
CA ASP A 59 -8.08 -6.13 -4.22
C ASP A 59 -7.78 -7.63 -4.09
N LEU A 60 -7.82 -8.20 -2.87
CA LEU A 60 -7.69 -9.64 -2.66
C LEU A 60 -8.86 -10.41 -3.30
N VAL A 61 -10.09 -9.90 -3.13
CA VAL A 61 -11.35 -10.58 -3.51
C VAL A 61 -11.73 -10.33 -4.98
N HIS A 62 -11.66 -9.08 -5.43
CA HIS A 62 -12.22 -8.63 -6.71
C HIS A 62 -11.22 -8.49 -7.86
N TYR A 63 -9.96 -8.89 -7.68
CA TYR A 63 -8.99 -8.83 -8.79
C TYR A 63 -9.45 -9.74 -9.94
N SER A 64 -9.99 -9.09 -10.95
CA SER A 64 -10.18 -9.59 -12.29
C SER A 64 -9.20 -8.81 -13.15
N ASP A 65 -8.49 -9.49 -14.05
CA ASP A 65 -7.49 -8.89 -14.96
C ASP A 65 -8.07 -7.76 -15.86
N LYS A 66 -9.34 -7.37 -15.69
CA LYS A 66 -10.06 -6.40 -16.53
C LYS A 66 -10.20 -4.99 -15.96
N HIS A 67 -9.80 -4.71 -14.71
CA HIS A 67 -10.02 -3.37 -14.12
C HIS A 67 -8.79 -2.60 -13.62
N SER A 68 -7.57 -3.09 -13.82
CA SER A 68 -6.39 -2.28 -13.54
C SER A 68 -5.22 -2.65 -14.43
N GLU A 69 -4.91 -1.80 -15.41
CA GLU A 69 -3.60 -1.79 -16.10
C GLU A 69 -2.43 -1.50 -15.13
N ILE A 70 -2.72 -1.29 -13.85
CA ILE A 70 -1.75 -1.00 -12.79
C ILE A 70 -1.90 -2.09 -11.73
N GLY A 71 -0.79 -2.73 -11.34
CA GLY A 71 -0.78 -3.90 -10.46
C GLY A 71 -1.36 -3.69 -9.06
N LEU A 72 -1.13 -4.69 -8.20
CA LEU A 72 -1.57 -4.70 -6.79
C LEU A 72 -1.17 -3.40 -6.09
N ARG A 73 -2.13 -2.72 -5.46
CA ARG A 73 -1.89 -1.48 -4.71
C ARG A 73 -1.43 -1.85 -3.30
N PRO A 74 -0.21 -1.44 -2.88
CA PRO A 74 0.21 -1.63 -1.50
C PRO A 74 -0.75 -0.92 -0.54
N LYS A 75 -0.94 -1.51 0.65
CA LYS A 75 -1.76 -0.92 1.72
C LYS A 75 -1.33 0.52 2.01
N GLY A 76 -2.29 1.44 2.01
CA GLY A 76 -2.05 2.88 2.24
C GLY A 76 -1.44 3.64 1.06
N LYS A 77 -1.16 2.99 -0.09
CA LYS A 77 -0.70 3.65 -1.31
C LYS A 77 -1.87 3.80 -2.29
N HIS A 78 -2.02 5.00 -2.85
CA HIS A 78 -3.16 5.35 -3.67
C HIS A 78 -2.71 5.90 -5.02
N ILE A 79 -3.42 5.49 -6.08
CA ILE A 79 -3.33 6.08 -7.41
C ILE A 79 -4.64 6.80 -7.69
N PHE A 80 -4.56 8.10 -7.92
CA PHE A 80 -5.73 8.97 -8.13
C PHE A 80 -6.02 9.23 -9.62
N GLY A 81 -5.36 8.50 -10.52
CA GLY A 81 -5.41 8.71 -11.96
C GLY A 81 -4.40 9.76 -12.43
N MET A 82 -4.49 10.09 -13.72
CA MET A 82 -3.65 11.14 -14.33
C MET A 82 -4.33 12.50 -14.18
N VAL A 83 -3.56 13.53 -13.85
CA VAL A 83 -3.99 14.94 -13.83
C VAL A 83 -3.22 15.72 -14.90
N ARG A 84 -3.87 16.70 -15.52
CA ARG A 84 -3.23 17.58 -16.50
C ARG A 84 -2.78 18.86 -15.82
N VAL A 85 -1.63 19.38 -16.28
CA VAL A 85 -1.14 20.70 -15.90
C VAL A 85 -1.92 21.76 -16.69
N GLY A 86 -2.48 22.74 -15.99
CA GLY A 86 -3.18 23.87 -16.62
C GLY A 86 -2.22 24.90 -17.22
N GLU A 87 -2.76 25.90 -17.91
CA GLU A 87 -1.98 26.93 -18.64
C GLU A 87 -0.99 27.71 -17.76
N ARG A 88 -1.28 27.84 -16.46
CA ARG A 88 -0.42 28.52 -15.49
C ARG A 88 0.49 27.58 -14.70
N GLY A 89 0.69 26.35 -15.16
CA GLY A 89 1.47 25.34 -14.42
C GLY A 89 0.72 24.73 -13.23
N GLN A 90 -0.56 25.05 -13.05
CA GLN A 90 -1.37 24.59 -11.92
C GLN A 90 -1.77 23.11 -12.06
N ILE A 91 -1.68 22.36 -10.96
CA ILE A 91 -2.17 20.99 -10.86
C ILE A 91 -3.32 20.97 -9.86
N VAL A 92 -4.46 20.38 -10.26
CA VAL A 92 -5.60 20.21 -9.36
C VAL A 92 -5.43 18.91 -8.58
N ILE A 93 -5.36 19.00 -7.26
CA ILE A 93 -5.34 17.82 -6.38
C ILE A 93 -6.75 17.18 -6.38
N PRO A 94 -6.89 15.91 -6.82
CA PRO A 94 -8.18 15.24 -6.87
C PRO A 94 -8.90 15.25 -5.51
N LYS A 95 -10.23 15.41 -5.51
CA LYS A 95 -11.05 15.45 -4.28
C LYS A 95 -10.73 14.29 -3.33
N LYS A 96 -10.65 13.06 -3.87
CA LYS A 96 -10.34 11.85 -3.09
C LYS A 96 -8.95 11.91 -2.44
N ALA A 97 -7.95 12.49 -3.10
CA ALA A 97 -6.63 12.68 -2.50
C ALA A 97 -6.68 13.71 -1.37
N ARG A 98 -7.43 14.81 -1.55
CA ARG A 98 -7.63 15.83 -0.51
C ARG A 98 -8.32 15.26 0.74
N GLU A 99 -9.32 14.40 0.56
CA GLU A 99 -10.03 13.75 1.68
C GLU A 99 -9.13 12.74 2.42
N ILE A 100 -8.37 11.91 1.69
CA ILE A 100 -7.52 10.89 2.30
C ILE A 100 -6.33 11.50 3.05
N PHE A 101 -5.73 12.56 2.50
CA PHE A 101 -4.54 13.19 3.09
C PHE A 101 -4.86 14.48 3.86
N ASP A 102 -6.14 14.73 4.13
CA ASP A 102 -6.64 15.91 4.85
C ASP A 102 -6.03 17.24 4.35
N ILE A 103 -6.06 17.45 3.03
CA ILE A 103 -5.54 18.67 2.39
C ILE A 103 -6.69 19.67 2.22
N ARG A 104 -6.58 20.81 2.91
CA ARG A 104 -7.60 21.86 2.96
C ARG A 104 -7.11 23.16 2.33
N PRO A 105 -8.03 24.04 1.88
CA PRO A 105 -7.66 25.39 1.46
C PRO A 105 -6.96 26.13 2.61
N GLY A 106 -5.79 26.70 2.34
CA GLY A 106 -4.96 27.37 3.34
C GLY A 106 -3.79 26.53 3.85
N ASP A 107 -3.77 25.22 3.59
CA ASP A 107 -2.66 24.36 3.98
C ASP A 107 -1.37 24.72 3.23
N SER A 108 -0.27 24.73 3.98
CA SER A 108 1.08 24.84 3.42
C SER A 108 1.62 23.46 3.04
N LEU A 109 1.85 23.25 1.75
CA LEU A 109 2.41 22.01 1.21
C LEU A 109 3.89 22.21 0.86
N LEU A 110 4.73 21.26 1.23
CA LEU A 110 6.11 21.15 0.79
C LEU A 110 6.14 20.48 -0.59
N VAL A 111 6.88 21.06 -1.52
CA VAL A 111 7.10 20.52 -2.87
C VAL A 111 8.57 20.17 -3.01
N LEU A 112 8.86 18.90 -3.27
CA LEU A 112 10.20 18.35 -3.46
C LEU A 112 10.38 17.94 -4.93
N GLY A 113 11.59 18.10 -5.45
CA GLY A 113 11.94 17.72 -6.83
C GLY A 113 13.14 16.78 -6.86
N ASP A 114 13.07 15.80 -7.75
CA ASP A 114 14.20 14.92 -8.10
C ASP A 114 14.45 15.05 -9.61
N GLU A 115 15.57 15.68 -9.98
CA GLU A 115 15.94 15.89 -11.38
C GLU A 115 16.28 14.58 -12.10
N ALA A 116 16.88 13.61 -11.41
CA ALA A 116 17.29 12.34 -12.00
C ALA A 116 16.05 11.50 -12.39
N GLN A 117 15.03 11.51 -11.54
CA GLN A 117 13.76 10.81 -11.80
C GLN A 117 12.73 11.69 -12.55
N LYS A 118 13.03 12.99 -12.73
CA LYS A 118 12.08 14.00 -13.21
C LYS A 118 10.75 13.96 -12.44
N GLY A 119 10.85 13.74 -11.14
CA GLY A 119 9.73 13.52 -10.23
C GLY A 119 9.48 14.74 -9.34
N ILE A 120 8.21 14.94 -8.97
CA ILE A 120 7.81 15.90 -7.95
C ILE A 120 7.06 15.14 -6.86
N ALA A 121 7.42 15.38 -5.60
CA ALA A 121 6.69 14.89 -4.44
C ALA A 121 6.06 16.07 -3.68
N ILE A 122 4.86 15.87 -3.16
CA ILE A 122 4.12 16.87 -2.40
C ILE A 122 3.69 16.25 -1.07
N MET A 123 3.92 16.96 0.03
CA MET A 123 3.48 16.54 1.37
C MET A 123 3.06 17.74 2.22
N LYS A 124 2.27 17.53 3.27
CA LYS A 124 1.96 18.60 4.23
C LYS A 124 3.23 18.99 4.99
N SER A 125 3.41 20.30 5.20
CA SER A 125 4.54 20.83 5.99
C SER A 125 4.53 20.34 7.45
N GLU A 126 3.36 20.11 8.05
CA GLU A 126 3.23 19.54 9.40
C GLU A 126 3.95 18.18 9.54
N GLY A 127 3.86 17.33 8.52
CA GLY A 127 4.52 16.02 8.53
C GLY A 127 6.05 16.10 8.45
N LEU A 128 6.62 17.23 8.01
CA LEU A 128 8.07 17.43 7.95
C LEU A 128 8.66 17.57 9.36
N LEU A 129 7.98 18.30 10.26
CA LEU A 129 8.46 18.49 11.64
C LEU A 129 8.50 17.14 12.37
N GLN A 130 7.45 16.33 12.24
CA GLN A 130 7.41 14.99 12.81
C GLN A 130 8.56 14.13 12.27
N PHE A 131 8.77 14.13 10.95
CA PHE A 131 9.86 13.38 10.34
C PHE A 131 11.25 13.84 10.82
N ALA A 132 11.45 15.15 10.96
CA ALA A 132 12.71 15.71 11.45
C ALA A 132 12.93 15.37 12.94
N GLU A 133 11.89 15.44 13.77
CA GLU A 133 11.93 14.99 15.16
C GLU A 133 12.24 13.49 15.27
N ASP A 134 11.61 12.65 14.45
CA ASP A 134 11.85 11.21 14.43
C ASP A 134 13.32 10.90 14.06
N ILE A 135 13.92 11.64 13.12
CA ILE A 135 15.34 11.51 12.77
C ILE A 135 16.26 11.96 13.92
N LEU A 136 15.99 13.12 14.53
CA LEU A 136 16.79 13.65 15.62
C LEU A 136 16.76 12.70 16.84
N ASN A 137 15.57 12.19 17.16
CA ASN A 137 15.38 11.23 18.25
C ASN A 137 16.04 9.88 17.96
N ALA A 138 16.13 9.45 16.70
CA ALA A 138 16.84 8.22 16.34
C ALA A 138 18.35 8.32 16.54
N GLN A 139 18.95 9.52 16.45
CA GLN A 139 20.38 9.74 16.68
C GLN A 139 20.75 9.79 18.16
N THR A 140 19.81 10.15 19.05
CA THR A 140 20.07 10.17 20.50
C THR A 140 20.14 8.79 21.16
N TYR A 141 19.68 7.72 20.50
CA TYR A 141 19.77 6.35 21.05
C TYR A 141 21.12 5.67 20.78
N GLU A 142 21.99 6.23 19.93
CA GLU A 142 23.32 5.65 19.64
C GLU A 142 24.42 6.15 20.60
N GLU A 143 24.16 7.12 21.47
CA GLU A 143 25.16 7.72 22.38
C GLU A 143 25.06 7.23 23.84
N GLU A 144 24.09 6.39 24.21
CA GLU A 144 23.92 5.90 25.61
C GLU A 144 24.51 4.49 25.88
N ASP A 145 25.09 3.83 24.87
CA ASP A 145 25.60 2.44 24.96
C ASP A 145 27.15 2.31 24.91
N GLU A 146 27.94 3.38 25.17
CA GLU A 146 29.41 3.32 25.36
C GLU A 146 29.88 3.47 26.82
#